data_AF-C1GK37-F1
#
_entry.id   AF-C1GK37-F1
#
_cell.length_a   1.000
_cell.length_b   1.000
_cell.length_c   1.000
_cell.angle_alpha   90.00
_cell.angle_beta   90.00
_cell.angle_gamma   90.00
#
_symmetry.space_group_name_H-M   'P 1'
#
loop_
_entity.id
_entity.type
_entity.pdbx_description
1 polymer ?
#
loop_
_entity_poly.entity_id
_entity_poly.type
_entity_poly.pdbx_seq_one_letter_code
_entity_poly.pdbx_strand_id
1 'polypeptide(L)'
;MAQGEIKKLKPATSKKSNALGPKKGTRVIAPKKANLIRQKKMTKKLSAGLTAKTERTLAERAGHLELLASGKKNKDGKDGKGKK
;
A
#
# COMPACT_ATOMS: atom_id res chain seq x y z
N MET A 1 29.30 -61.58 8.07
CA MET A 1 28.43 -60.44 7.71
C MET A 1 28.94 -59.22 8.47
N ALA A 2 29.70 -58.32 7.83
CA ALA A 2 30.22 -57.13 8.49
C ALA A 2 29.17 -56.00 8.41
N GLN A 3 28.63 -55.58 9.54
CA GLN A 3 27.75 -54.42 9.64
C GLN A 3 28.61 -53.16 9.61
N GLY A 4 28.42 -52.32 8.58
CA GLY A 4 29.18 -51.07 8.37
C GLY A 4 28.84 -49.96 9.37
N GLU A 5 29.76 -49.00 9.48
CA GLU A 5 29.71 -47.88 10.43
C GLU A 5 28.45 -47.01 10.30
N ILE A 6 27.79 -46.81 11.44
CA ILE A 6 26.57 -46.00 11.56
C ILE A 6 26.95 -44.52 11.55
N LYS A 7 26.64 -43.82 10.44
CA LYS A 7 26.83 -42.37 10.32
C LYS A 7 25.98 -41.63 11.37
N LYS A 8 26.63 -40.96 12.31
CA LYS A 8 25.95 -40.14 13.34
C LYS A 8 25.34 -38.89 12.68
N LEU A 9 24.02 -38.82 12.65
CA LEU A 9 23.28 -37.62 12.20
C LEU A 9 23.46 -36.49 13.21
N LYS A 10 23.65 -35.27 12.71
CA LYS A 10 23.76 -34.04 13.53
C LYS A 10 22.47 -33.83 14.33
N PRO A 11 22.54 -33.39 15.61
CA PRO A 11 21.34 -33.17 16.41
C PRO A 11 20.49 -32.06 15.77
N ALA A 12 19.22 -32.37 15.53
CA ALA A 12 18.23 -31.40 15.12
C ALA A 12 18.00 -30.41 16.27
N THR A 13 18.37 -29.14 16.07
CA THR A 13 18.08 -28.08 17.04
C THR A 13 16.58 -27.79 17.00
N SER A 14 15.84 -28.26 18.00
CA SER A 14 14.43 -27.94 18.16
C SER A 14 14.29 -26.45 18.50
N LYS A 15 13.58 -25.70 17.64
CA LYS A 15 13.22 -24.31 17.95
C LYS A 15 12.18 -24.33 19.07
N LYS A 16 12.54 -23.80 20.25
CA LYS A 16 11.61 -23.67 21.39
C LYS A 16 10.42 -22.80 20.96
N SER A 17 9.19 -23.29 21.14
CA SER A 17 7.98 -22.52 20.86
C SER A 17 7.79 -21.47 21.95
N ASN A 18 7.71 -20.20 21.57
CA ASN A 18 7.39 -19.10 22.49
C ASN A 18 5.88 -19.09 22.81
N ALA A 19 5.34 -20.21 23.28
CA ALA A 19 3.91 -20.37 23.56
C ALA A 19 3.45 -19.53 24.77
N LEU A 20 4.34 -19.31 25.75
CA LEU A 20 4.06 -18.63 27.02
C LEU A 20 4.53 -17.16 27.06
N GLY A 21 5.13 -16.65 25.99
CA GLY A 21 5.63 -15.26 25.92
C GLY A 21 4.62 -14.30 25.28
N PRO A 22 4.70 -12.98 25.55
CA PRO A 22 3.87 -11.99 24.88
C PRO A 22 3.98 -12.17 23.36
N LYS A 23 2.83 -12.32 22.68
CA LYS A 23 2.82 -12.45 21.22
C LYS A 23 3.38 -11.15 20.63
N LYS A 24 4.51 -11.28 19.93
CA LYS A 24 5.12 -10.17 19.20
C LYS A 24 4.03 -9.60 18.26
N GLY A 25 3.68 -8.32 18.42
CA GLY A 25 2.67 -7.66 17.59
C GLY A 25 3.01 -7.72 16.09
N THR A 26 2.10 -7.24 15.24
CA THR A 26 2.26 -7.27 13.78
C THR A 26 3.46 -6.42 13.35
N ARG A 27 4.65 -7.04 13.24
CA ARG A 27 5.85 -6.36 12.74
C ARG A 27 5.88 -6.44 11.23
N VAL A 28 5.91 -5.29 10.56
CA VAL A 28 6.24 -5.23 9.14
C VAL A 28 7.76 -5.33 9.01
N ILE A 29 8.26 -6.54 8.75
CA ILE A 29 9.69 -6.78 8.55
C ILE A 29 10.04 -6.42 7.10
N ALA A 30 11.04 -5.57 6.91
CA ALA A 30 11.52 -5.23 5.58
C ALA A 30 12.12 -6.47 4.88
N PRO A 31 11.84 -6.68 3.58
CA PRO A 31 12.43 -7.78 2.84
C PRO A 31 13.94 -7.58 2.73
N LYS A 32 14.70 -8.64 3.02
CA LYS A 32 16.17 -8.62 2.95
C LYS A 32 16.71 -9.12 1.60
N LYS A 33 15.91 -9.89 0.86
CA LYS A 33 16.30 -10.46 -0.44
C LYS A 33 16.14 -9.42 -1.55
N ALA A 34 17.12 -9.31 -2.43
CA ALA A 34 17.15 -8.32 -3.51
C ALA A 34 15.89 -8.37 -4.41
N ASN A 35 15.42 -9.57 -4.78
CA ASN A 35 14.22 -9.74 -5.61
C ASN A 35 12.95 -9.18 -4.94
N LEU A 36 12.79 -9.42 -3.64
CA LEU A 36 11.64 -8.93 -2.88
C LEU A 36 11.70 -7.41 -2.68
N ILE A 37 12.89 -6.82 -2.56
CA ILE A 37 13.06 -5.37 -2.52
C ILE A 37 12.63 -4.75 -3.85
N ARG A 38 13.04 -5.33 -4.98
CA ARG A 38 12.64 -4.89 -6.33
C ARG A 38 11.12 -4.97 -6.50
N GLN A 39 10.51 -6.08 -6.12
CA GLN A 39 9.05 -6.24 -6.19
C GLN A 39 8.32 -5.20 -5.33
N LYS A 40 8.75 -4.99 -4.08
CA LYS A 40 8.15 -3.98 -3.18
C LYS A 40 8.23 -2.57 -3.79
N LYS A 41 9.37 -2.20 -4.40
CA LYS A 41 9.53 -0.91 -5.09
C LYS A 41 8.58 -0.78 -6.27
N MET A 42 8.45 -1.82 -7.09
CA MET A 42 7.51 -1.86 -8.22
C MET A 42 6.07 -1.70 -7.77
N THR A 43 5.63 -2.48 -6.77
CA THR A 43 4.27 -2.37 -6.22
C THR A 43 3.99 -0.97 -5.67
N LYS A 44 4.94 -0.35 -4.96
CA LYS A 44 4.80 1.03 -4.48
C LYS A 44 4.65 2.04 -5.62
N LYS A 45 5.44 1.91 -6.68
CA LYS A 45 5.37 2.82 -7.85
C LYS A 45 4.02 2.71 -8.58
N LEU A 46 3.56 1.49 -8.81
CA LEU A 46 2.30 1.23 -9.53
C LEU A 46 1.08 1.68 -8.72
N SER A 47 1.04 1.36 -7.43
CA SER A 47 -0.05 1.80 -6.54
C SER A 47 -0.12 3.32 -6.44
N ALA A 48 1.01 4.01 -6.22
CA ALA A 48 1.03 5.47 -6.16
C ALA A 48 0.52 6.13 -7.46
N GLY A 49 0.90 5.58 -8.63
CA GLY A 49 0.41 6.08 -9.92
C GLY A 49 -1.10 5.85 -10.12
N LEU A 50 -1.62 4.70 -9.67
CA LEU A 50 -3.06 4.44 -9.70
C LEU A 50 -3.81 5.40 -8.77
N THR A 51 -3.32 5.61 -7.55
CA THR A 51 -3.91 6.55 -6.59
C THR A 51 -3.95 7.98 -7.15
N ALA A 52 -2.85 8.47 -7.72
CA ALA A 52 -2.81 9.81 -8.34
C ALA A 52 -3.79 9.94 -9.51
N LYS A 53 -3.95 8.90 -10.34
CA LYS A 53 -4.96 8.89 -11.41
C LYS A 53 -6.38 8.91 -10.83
N THR A 54 -6.64 8.12 -9.80
CA THR A 54 -7.97 8.11 -9.16
C THR A 54 -8.30 9.46 -8.52
N GLU A 55 -7.34 10.08 -7.82
CA GLU A 55 -7.49 11.41 -7.24
C GLU A 55 -7.78 12.45 -8.32
N ARG A 56 -7.05 12.42 -9.44
CA ARG A 56 -7.30 13.30 -10.58
C ARG A 56 -8.71 13.09 -11.15
N THR A 57 -9.14 11.85 -11.37
CA THR A 57 -10.50 11.59 -11.89
C THR A 57 -11.59 12.02 -10.93
N LEU A 58 -11.37 11.91 -9.62
CA LEU A 58 -12.30 12.40 -8.61
C LEU A 58 -12.32 13.92 -8.57
N ALA A 59 -11.17 14.59 -8.67
CA ALA A 59 -11.08 16.04 -8.75
C ALA A 59 -11.71 16.59 -10.04
N GLU A 60 -11.51 15.94 -11.18
CA GLU A 60 -12.17 16.31 -12.43
C GLU A 60 -13.70 16.16 -12.33
N ARG A 61 -14.19 15.06 -11.74
CA ARG A 61 -15.62 14.87 -11.48
C ARG A 61 -16.17 15.85 -10.46
N ALA A 62 -15.42 16.15 -9.39
CA ALA A 62 -15.80 17.09 -8.35
C ALA A 62 -15.80 18.53 -8.86
N GLY A 63 -14.76 18.97 -9.58
CA GLY A 63 -14.70 20.28 -10.22
C GLY A 63 -15.74 20.44 -11.33
N HIS A 64 -15.99 19.38 -12.11
CA HIS A 64 -17.12 19.35 -13.04
C HIS A 64 -18.47 19.42 -12.29
N LEU A 65 -18.59 18.74 -11.14
CA LEU A 65 -19.76 18.84 -10.27
C LEU A 65 -19.90 20.20 -9.61
N GLU A 66 -18.83 20.91 -9.27
CA GLU A 66 -18.87 22.29 -8.77
C GLU A 66 -19.35 23.24 -9.87
N LEU A 67 -18.94 23.02 -11.13
CA LEU A 67 -19.47 23.72 -12.30
C LEU A 67 -20.96 23.39 -12.56
N LEU A 68 -21.44 22.20 -12.19
CA LEU A 68 -22.86 21.83 -12.29
C LEU A 68 -23.69 22.29 -11.07
N ALA A 69 -23.13 22.25 -9.87
CA ALA A 69 -23.78 22.60 -8.60
C ALA A 69 -23.83 24.11 -8.37
N SER A 70 -22.90 24.88 -8.97
CA SER A 70 -22.99 26.34 -9.07
C SER A 70 -24.18 26.83 -9.91
N GLY A 71 -24.89 25.93 -10.61
CA GLY A 71 -26.10 26.27 -11.34
C GLY A 71 -27.36 26.51 -10.48
N LYS A 72 -27.34 26.27 -9.15
CA LYS A 72 -28.59 26.32 -8.36
C LYS A 72 -28.50 26.77 -6.89
N LYS A 73 -27.50 27.56 -6.49
CA LYS A 73 -27.57 28.33 -5.24
C LYS A 73 -27.06 29.75 -5.45
N ASN A 74 -27.99 30.68 -5.23
CA ASN A 74 -27.84 32.13 -5.19
C ASN A 74 -28.04 32.84 -6.54
N LYS A 75 -29.32 32.88 -6.92
CA LYS A 75 -29.95 34.10 -7.44
C LYS A 75 -29.67 35.23 -6.43
N ASP A 76 -29.41 36.43 -6.94
CA ASP A 76 -29.28 37.72 -6.22
C ASP A 76 -27.85 38.15 -5.86
N GLY A 77 -27.12 38.63 -6.86
CA GLY A 77 -25.88 39.41 -6.68
C GLY A 77 -25.43 40.03 -7.99
N LYS A 78 -25.63 41.35 -8.10
CA LYS A 78 -25.17 42.25 -9.18
C LYS A 78 -23.90 41.76 -9.88
N ASP A 79 -23.92 41.72 -11.21
CA ASP A 79 -22.78 42.19 -12.00
C ASP A 79 -23.28 42.96 -13.23
N GLY A 80 -23.09 44.27 -13.13
CA GLY A 80 -23.44 45.24 -14.15
C GLY A 80 -22.50 45.17 -15.35
N LYS A 81 -23.09 45.40 -16.52
CA LYS A 81 -22.48 45.94 -17.74
C LYS A 81 -21.28 46.89 -17.48
N GLY A 82 -20.21 46.71 -18.25
CA GLY A 82 -19.26 47.78 -18.60
C GLY A 82 -17.91 47.25 -19.07
N LYS A 83 -17.66 47.16 -20.40
CA LYS A 83 -16.76 48.04 -21.19
C LYS A 83 -15.28 47.92 -20.74
N LYS A 84 -14.34 47.45 -21.56
CA LYS A 84 -13.90 47.96 -22.86
C LYS A 84 -12.98 46.94 -23.51
#